data_AF-A0A3B4W9X3-F1
#
_entry.id   AF-A0A3B4W9X3-F1
#
_cell.length_a   1.000
_cell.length_b   1.000
_cell.length_c   1.000
_cell.angle_alpha   90.00
_cell.angle_beta   90.00
_cell.angle_gamma   90.00
#
_symmetry.space_group_name_H-M   'P 1'
#
loop_
_entity.id
_entity.type
_entity.pdbx_description
1 polymer ?
#
loop_
_entity_poly.entity_id
_entity_poly.type
_entity_poly.pdbx_seq_one_letter_code
_entity_poly.pdbx_strand_id
1 'polypeptide(L)'
;MSVTSWFLVSSSGTRHRLPKEMIFVGREDCELMLQSRSVDKQHAVINYNPTTDEHLVKDLGSLNGTFVNDLRIPDQTYITLKLSDIIRFGYDI
;
A
#
# COMPACT_ATOMS: atom_id res chain seq x y z
N MET A 1 -11.98 5.34 24.71
CA MET A 1 -11.78 4.03 24.05
C MET A 1 -10.66 4.21 23.04
N SER A 2 -9.55 3.48 23.17
CA SER A 2 -8.45 3.55 22.19
C SER A 2 -8.81 2.69 21.00
N VAL A 3 -8.90 3.28 19.80
CA VAL A 3 -9.17 2.55 18.57
C VAL A 3 -7.82 2.06 18.02
N THR A 4 -7.68 0.76 17.78
CA THR A 4 -6.52 0.23 17.06
C THR A 4 -6.57 0.66 15.60
N SER A 5 -5.44 1.03 15.01
CA SER A 5 -5.34 1.44 13.62
C SER A 5 -4.02 0.97 13.03
N TRP A 6 -4.06 0.56 11.78
CA TRP A 6 -2.87 0.21 11.02
C TRP A 6 -2.19 1.47 10.50
N PHE A 7 -0.87 1.42 10.39
CA PHE A 7 -0.06 2.50 9.87
C PHE A 7 0.95 1.94 8.87
N LEU A 8 1.13 2.64 7.76
CA LEU A 8 2.36 2.54 6.97
C LEU A 8 3.37 3.54 7.53
N VAL A 9 4.57 3.08 7.81
CA VAL A 9 5.65 3.94 8.30
C VAL A 9 6.69 4.02 7.20
N SER A 10 6.86 5.22 6.64
CA SER A 10 7.89 5.48 5.64
C SER A 10 9.29 5.41 6.24
N SER A 11 10.32 5.24 5.40
CA SER A 11 11.73 5.26 5.80
C SER A 11 12.15 6.59 6.48
N SER A 12 11.46 7.69 6.20
CA SER A 12 11.67 8.99 6.86
C SER A 12 11.02 9.08 8.25
N GLY A 13 10.31 8.05 8.70
CA GLY A 13 9.57 8.01 9.96
C GLY A 13 8.16 8.60 9.90
N THR A 14 7.73 9.12 8.73
CA THR A 14 6.36 9.60 8.55
C THR A 14 5.38 8.45 8.65
N ARG A 15 4.33 8.60 9.48
CA ARG A 15 3.31 7.59 9.74
C ARG A 15 2.02 7.93 9.00
N HIS A 16 1.63 7.08 8.07
CA HIS A 16 0.38 7.19 7.32
C HIS A 16 -0.65 6.23 7.91
N ARG A 17 -1.70 6.77 8.54
CA ARG A 17 -2.79 5.94 9.08
C ARG A 17 -3.60 5.36 7.94
N LEU A 18 -3.80 4.04 7.94
CA LEU A 18 -4.68 3.38 6.98
C LEU A 18 -6.14 3.48 7.48
N PRO A 19 -7.06 4.04 6.68
CA PRO A 19 -8.47 4.10 7.06
C PRO A 19 -9.14 2.72 6.93
N LYS A 20 -10.36 2.59 7.48
CA LYS A 20 -11.18 1.37 7.38
C LYS A 20 -11.99 1.33 6.08
N GLU A 21 -11.35 1.72 4.98
CA GLU A 21 -11.93 1.79 3.63
C GLU A 21 -10.84 1.53 2.59
N MET A 22 -11.24 1.42 1.32
CA MET A 22 -10.31 1.29 0.21
C MET A 22 -9.67 2.65 -0.11
N ILE A 23 -8.36 2.66 -0.28
CA ILE A 23 -7.60 3.82 -0.75
C ILE A 23 -6.76 3.48 -1.96
N PHE A 24 -6.51 4.47 -2.81
CA PHE A 24 -5.56 4.40 -3.90
C PHE A 24 -4.17 4.83 -3.45
N VAL A 25 -3.18 4.16 -4.02
CA VAL A 25 -1.76 4.50 -3.92
C VAL A 25 -1.25 4.80 -5.31
N GLY A 26 -0.56 5.92 -5.47
CA GLY A 26 -0.07 6.34 -6.77
C GLY A 26 0.55 7.73 -6.76
N ARG A 27 0.93 8.21 -7.93
CA ARG A 27 1.59 9.53 -8.06
C ARG A 27 0.62 10.69 -8.29
N GLU A 28 -0.60 10.42 -8.77
CA GLU A 28 -1.59 11.46 -9.11
C GLU A 28 -2.98 11.04 -8.62
N ASP A 29 -3.74 11.98 -8.04
CA ASP A 29 -5.14 11.80 -7.61
C ASP A 29 -5.40 10.56 -6.72
N CYS A 30 -4.52 10.30 -5.76
CA CYS A 30 -4.60 9.17 -4.82
C CYS A 30 -4.61 9.65 -3.36
N GLU A 31 -5.24 8.90 -2.45
CA GLU A 31 -5.21 9.22 -1.02
C GLU A 31 -3.80 9.04 -0.42
N LEU A 32 -3.05 8.04 -0.90
CA LEU A 32 -1.63 7.87 -0.58
C LEU A 32 -0.78 8.26 -1.79
N MET A 33 -0.37 9.53 -1.84
CA MET A 33 0.47 10.06 -2.92
C MET A 33 1.96 9.78 -2.70
N LEU A 34 2.60 9.20 -3.71
CA LEU A 34 4.04 8.98 -3.78
C LEU A 34 4.64 9.82 -4.90
N GLN A 35 5.72 10.56 -4.62
CA GLN A 35 6.32 11.50 -5.60
C GLN A 35 7.21 10.82 -6.65
N SER A 36 7.52 9.53 -6.44
CA SER A 36 8.43 8.75 -7.29
C SER A 36 7.91 8.60 -8.72
N ARG A 37 8.77 8.86 -9.72
CA ARG A 37 8.46 8.55 -11.13
C ARG A 37 8.38 7.06 -11.42
N SER A 38 8.91 6.21 -10.54
CA SER A 38 8.77 4.76 -10.63
C SER A 38 7.35 4.29 -10.27
N VAL A 39 6.54 5.16 -9.67
CA VAL A 39 5.16 4.89 -9.29
C VAL A 39 4.19 5.46 -10.33
N ASP A 40 3.38 4.58 -10.90
CA ASP A 40 2.26 4.93 -11.79
C ASP A 40 1.27 5.90 -11.13
N LYS A 41 0.48 6.59 -11.97
CA LYS A 41 -0.52 7.56 -11.52
C LYS A 41 -1.50 6.94 -10.54
N GLN A 42 -2.06 5.79 -10.90
CA GLN A 42 -2.81 4.88 -10.04
C GLN A 42 -2.08 3.53 -10.06
N HIS A 43 -1.38 3.20 -8.98
CA HIS A 43 -0.41 2.11 -8.97
C HIS A 43 -0.97 0.87 -8.27
N ALA A 44 -1.56 1.07 -7.09
CA ALA A 44 -2.11 0.01 -6.27
C ALA A 44 -3.33 0.52 -5.50
N VAL A 45 -4.08 -0.41 -4.92
CA VAL A 45 -5.07 -0.11 -3.88
C VAL A 45 -4.70 -0.82 -2.59
N ILE A 46 -5.01 -0.18 -1.46
CA ILE A 46 -5.01 -0.81 -0.16
C ILE A 46 -6.46 -0.88 0.29
N ASN A 47 -6.98 -2.08 0.43
CA ASN A 47 -8.34 -2.34 0.87
C ASN A 47 -8.36 -2.77 2.34
N TYR A 48 -9.45 -2.52 3.04
CA TYR A 48 -9.67 -2.98 4.40
C TYR A 48 -10.72 -4.09 4.43
N ASN A 49 -10.39 -5.22 5.07
CA ASN A 49 -11.33 -6.31 5.30
C ASN A 49 -11.94 -6.21 6.70
N PRO A 50 -13.24 -5.85 6.82
CA PRO A 50 -13.88 -5.68 8.13
C PRO A 50 -14.08 -6.99 8.88
N THR A 51 -14.07 -8.14 8.20
CA THR A 51 -14.26 -9.46 8.84
C THR A 51 -13.00 -9.92 9.57
N THR A 52 -11.81 -9.59 9.05
CA THR A 52 -10.53 -9.99 9.66
C THR A 52 -9.79 -8.84 10.35
N ASP A 53 -10.25 -7.58 10.22
CA ASP A 53 -9.57 -6.36 10.70
C ASP A 53 -8.15 -6.21 10.11
N GLU A 54 -7.99 -6.60 8.85
CA GLU A 54 -6.72 -6.58 8.12
C GLU A 54 -6.78 -5.71 6.86
N HIS A 55 -5.64 -5.18 6.46
CA HIS A 55 -5.47 -4.49 5.18
C HIS A 55 -4.88 -5.44 4.13
N LEU A 56 -5.30 -5.26 2.89
CA LEU A 56 -4.81 -6.01 1.74
C LEU A 56 -4.32 -5.05 0.67
N VAL A 57 -3.17 -5.33 0.09
CA VAL A 57 -2.63 -4.58 -1.05
C VAL A 57 -2.93 -5.32 -2.35
N LYS A 58 -3.26 -4.58 -3.40
CA LYS A 58 -3.44 -5.11 -4.75
C LYS A 58 -2.79 -4.16 -5.74
N ASP A 59 -1.86 -4.68 -6.53
CA ASP A 59 -1.26 -3.95 -7.65
C ASP A 59 -2.28 -3.86 -8.81
N LEU A 60 -2.38 -2.69 -9.45
CA LEU A 60 -3.34 -2.42 -10.52
C LEU A 60 -2.82 -2.75 -11.93
N GLY A 61 -1.71 -3.48 -12.04
CA GLY A 61 -1.00 -3.70 -13.31
C GLY A 61 0.02 -2.60 -13.57
N SER A 62 0.70 -2.15 -12.50
CA SER A 62 1.65 -1.05 -12.58
C SER A 62 2.90 -1.44 -13.38
N LEU A 63 3.54 -0.47 -14.03
CA LEU A 63 4.72 -0.72 -14.87
C LEU A 63 5.88 -1.36 -14.10
N ASN A 64 6.17 -0.86 -12.89
CA ASN A 64 7.31 -1.28 -12.08
C ASN A 64 6.93 -2.28 -10.97
N GLY A 65 5.63 -2.53 -10.77
CA GLY A 65 5.12 -3.47 -9.78
C GLY A 65 5.14 -2.98 -8.33
N THR A 66 4.38 -3.70 -7.52
CA THR A 66 4.36 -3.61 -6.06
C THR A 66 5.10 -4.81 -5.45
N PHE A 67 5.79 -4.58 -4.33
CA PHE A 67 6.58 -5.58 -3.62
C PHE A 67 6.15 -5.64 -2.16
N VAL A 68 6.08 -6.85 -1.61
CA VAL A 68 5.89 -7.11 -0.19
C VAL A 68 7.05 -7.98 0.27
N ASN A 69 7.83 -7.49 1.25
CA ASN A 69 9.06 -8.13 1.74
C ASN A 69 10.04 -8.45 0.60
N ASP A 70 10.28 -7.47 -0.28
CA ASP A 70 11.11 -7.56 -1.49
C ASP A 70 10.66 -8.56 -2.56
N LEU A 71 9.55 -9.26 -2.36
CA LEU A 71 8.95 -10.14 -3.34
C LEU A 71 7.88 -9.38 -4.14
N ARG A 72 8.03 -9.39 -5.48
CA ARG A 72 7.03 -8.79 -6.37
C ARG A 72 5.73 -9.57 -6.28
N ILE A 73 4.64 -8.89 -5.97
CA ILE A 73 3.31 -9.53 -5.89
C ILE A 73 2.73 -9.68 -7.30
N PRO A 74 1.86 -10.68 -7.55
CA PRO A 74 1.11 -10.76 -8.79
C PRO A 74 0.21 -9.54 -8.95
N ASP A 75 0.10 -9.03 -10.18
CA ASP A 75 -0.88 -7.98 -10.48
C ASP A 75 -2.31 -8.49 -10.28
N GLN A 76 -3.22 -7.54 -10.08
CA GLN A 76 -4.65 -7.78 -9.94
C GLN A 76 -5.06 -8.79 -8.84
N THR A 77 -4.15 -9.11 -7.92
CA THR A 77 -4.35 -10.10 -6.84
C THR A 77 -4.21 -9.41 -5.49
N TYR A 78 -5.12 -9.70 -4.55
CA TYR A 78 -5.02 -9.18 -3.19
C TYR A 78 -4.04 -10.00 -2.35
N ILE A 79 -3.11 -9.30 -1.70
CA ILE A 79 -2.16 -9.85 -0.74
C ILE A 79 -2.46 -9.24 0.63
N THR A 80 -2.76 -10.08 1.62
CA THR A 80 -2.99 -9.64 3.00
C THR A 80 -1.70 -9.15 3.63
N LEU A 81 -1.74 -7.94 4.19
CA LEU A 81 -0.63 -7.34 4.92
C LEU A 81 -0.59 -7.87 6.35
N LYS A 82 0.62 -8.14 6.83
CA LYS A 82 0.90 -8.54 8.21
C LYS A 82 1.74 -7.49 8.91
N LEU A 83 1.75 -7.57 10.23
CA LEU A 83 2.56 -6.67 11.06
C LEU A 83 4.03 -6.80 10.68
N SER A 84 4.69 -5.66 10.47
CA SER A 84 6.10 -5.55 10.07
C SER A 84 6.40 -5.91 8.61
N ASP A 85 5.39 -6.17 7.78
CA ASP A 85 5.61 -6.30 6.34
C ASP A 85 6.14 -4.97 5.77
N ILE A 86 7.13 -5.09 4.89
CA ILE A 86 7.69 -3.96 4.16
C ILE A 86 7.04 -3.93 2.78
N ILE A 87 6.36 -2.83 2.46
CA ILE A 87 5.71 -2.63 1.16
C ILE A 87 6.50 -1.59 0.38
N ARG A 88 6.79 -1.89 -0.88
CA ARG A 88 7.45 -0.97 -1.80
C ARG A 88 6.67 -0.89 -3.10
N PHE A 89 6.46 0.34 -3.58
CA PHE A 89 5.78 0.63 -4.85
C PHE A 89 6.81 1.17 -5.84
N GLY A 90 6.93 0.54 -7.00
CA GLY A 90 7.98 0.88 -7.96
C GLY A 90 9.37 0.44 -7.52
N TYR A 91 10.42 1.16 -7.94
CA TYR A 91 11.83 0.78 -7.74
C TYR A 91 12.64 1.75 -6.88
N ASP A 92 12.07 2.85 -6.41
CA ASP A 92 12.79 3.79 -5.55
C ASP A 92 12.95 3.22 -4.13
N ILE A 93 14.14 3.44 -3.55
CA ILE A 93 14.59 2.96 -2.22
C ILE A 93 14.89 4.18 -1.34
#